data_AF-A0A836RRK0-F1
#
_entry.id   AF-A0A836RRK0-F1
#
_cell.length_a   1.000
_cell.length_b   1.000
_cell.length_c   1.000
_cell.angle_alpha   90.00
_cell.angle_beta   90.00
_cell.angle_gamma   90.00
#
_symmetry.space_group_name_H-M   'P 1'
#
loop_
_entity.id
_entity.type
_entity.pdbx_description
1 polymer ?
#
loop_
_entity_poly.entity_id
_entity_poly.type
_entity_poly.pdbx_seq_one_letter_code
_entity_poly.pdbx_strand_id
1 'polypeptide(L)'
;MKKNKRRTIFLFIIFSVVTGLQAQNVKPFYEMSRKEIDEVIRDLSRKQWTPAQKINYISGYFLGTPYHLTCVGDGPYALYETMPLVNFKETNCMAFCEHVLALSISDN
;
A
#
# COMPACT_ATOMS: atom_id res chain seq x y z
N MET A 1 55.72 4.21 1.79
CA MET A 1 54.51 4.97 1.40
C MET A 1 53.34 4.04 0.98
N LYS A 2 52.92 3.07 1.82
CA LYS A 2 52.03 1.94 1.43
C LYS A 2 50.75 1.80 2.27
N LYS A 3 50.31 2.86 2.97
CA LYS A 3 49.23 2.83 3.99
C LYS A 3 47.83 3.29 3.52
N ASN A 4 47.70 3.85 2.31
CA ASN A 4 46.44 4.50 1.89
C ASN A 4 45.46 3.61 1.11
N LYS A 5 45.91 2.48 0.52
CA LYS A 5 45.06 1.65 -0.35
C LYS A 5 43.97 0.86 0.41
N ARG A 6 44.21 0.51 1.69
CA ARG A 6 43.23 -0.21 2.53
C ARG A 6 42.09 0.67 3.04
N ARG A 7 42.31 1.97 3.22
CA ARG A 7 41.27 2.94 3.63
C ARG A 7 40.28 3.24 2.49
N THR A 8 40.78 3.32 1.26
CA THR A 8 39.93 3.57 0.08
C THR A 8 39.01 2.40 -0.23
N ILE A 9 39.47 1.15 -0.02
CA ILE A 9 38.65 -0.06 -0.20
C ILE A 9 37.54 -0.13 0.86
N PHE A 10 37.84 0.20 2.12
CA PHE A 10 36.83 0.23 3.18
C PHE A 10 35.74 1.31 2.95
N LEU A 11 36.13 2.49 2.47
CA LEU A 11 35.19 3.56 2.11
C LEU A 11 34.27 3.19 0.94
N PHE A 12 34.78 2.45 -0.05
CA PHE A 12 33.96 1.94 -1.17
C PHE A 12 32.95 0.88 -0.74
N ILE A 13 33.32 -0.01 0.19
CA ILE A 13 32.41 -1.05 0.71
C ILE A 13 31.28 -0.39 1.52
N ILE A 14 31.57 0.63 2.33
CA ILE A 14 30.54 1.36 3.09
C ILE A 14 29.56 2.09 2.14
N PHE A 15 30.04 2.71 1.06
CA PHE A 15 29.18 3.39 0.08
C PHE A 15 28.25 2.43 -0.67
N SER A 16 28.68 1.18 -0.88
CA SER A 16 27.89 0.15 -1.56
C SER A 16 26.73 -0.36 -0.69
N VAL A 17 26.89 -0.40 0.64
CA VAL A 17 25.85 -0.89 1.56
C VAL A 17 24.72 0.13 1.75
N VAL A 18 25.02 1.43 1.65
CA VAL A 18 24.01 2.50 1.88
C VAL A 18 23.00 2.62 0.73
N THR A 19 23.34 2.15 -0.48
CA THR A 19 22.44 2.24 -1.66
C THR A 19 21.42 1.09 -1.77
N GLY A 20 21.49 0.08 -0.90
CA GLY A 20 20.66 -1.13 -0.96
C GLY A 20 19.24 -1.02 -0.39
N LEU A 21 18.88 0.09 0.27
CA LEU A 21 17.50 0.35 0.73
C LEU A 21 16.68 0.98 -0.41
N GLN A 22 16.53 0.24 -1.51
CA GLN A 22 15.48 0.54 -2.48
C GLN A 22 14.14 0.27 -1.78
N ALA A 23 13.36 1.33 -1.53
CA ALA A 23 11.97 1.18 -1.16
C ALA A 23 11.31 0.31 -2.24
N GLN A 24 10.85 -0.88 -1.87
CA GLN A 24 10.13 -1.75 -2.79
C GLN A 24 8.94 -0.95 -3.30
N ASN A 25 8.97 -0.58 -4.58
CA ASN A 25 7.90 0.16 -5.22
C ASN A 25 6.72 -0.81 -5.38
N VAL A 26 5.91 -0.90 -4.33
CA VAL A 26 4.71 -1.73 -4.33
C VAL A 26 3.69 -1.01 -5.19
N LYS A 27 3.22 -1.70 -6.23
CA LYS A 27 2.18 -1.19 -7.15
C LYS A 27 0.97 -0.76 -6.32
N PRO A 28 0.45 0.47 -6.47
CA PRO A 28 -0.69 0.94 -5.68
C PRO A 28 -2.00 0.29 -6.15
N PHE A 29 -3.01 0.22 -5.28
CA PHE A 29 -4.28 -0.47 -5.59
C PHE A 29 -5.00 0.09 -6.82
N TYR A 30 -4.92 1.39 -7.07
CA TYR A 30 -5.58 2.00 -8.23
C TYR A 30 -4.99 1.52 -9.57
N GLU A 31 -3.78 0.98 -9.60
CA GLU A 31 -3.16 0.38 -10.79
C GLU A 31 -3.33 -1.14 -10.85
N MET A 32 -3.75 -1.77 -9.75
CA MET A 32 -3.94 -3.21 -9.68
C MET A 32 -5.24 -3.68 -10.34
N SER A 33 -5.23 -4.92 -10.81
CA SER A 33 -6.40 -5.72 -11.13
C SER A 33 -7.05 -6.25 -9.84
N ARG A 34 -8.32 -6.67 -9.94
CA ARG A 34 -9.03 -7.25 -8.79
C ARG A 34 -8.32 -8.50 -8.25
N LYS A 35 -7.72 -9.31 -9.13
CA LYS A 35 -6.98 -10.52 -8.75
C LYS A 35 -5.72 -10.18 -7.94
N GLU A 36 -4.95 -9.17 -8.37
CA GLU A 36 -3.76 -8.72 -7.61
C GLU A 36 -4.16 -8.19 -6.23
N ILE A 37 -5.25 -7.42 -6.13
CA ILE A 37 -5.75 -6.90 -4.84
C ILE A 37 -6.19 -8.05 -3.93
N ASP A 38 -6.93 -9.04 -4.48
CA ASP A 38 -7.37 -10.23 -3.75
C ASP A 38 -6.17 -11.04 -3.21
N GLU A 39 -5.12 -11.20 -4.01
CA GLU A 39 -3.87 -11.84 -3.58
C GLU A 39 -3.23 -11.09 -2.41
N VAL A 40 -3.16 -9.75 -2.45
CA VAL A 40 -2.64 -8.94 -1.33
C VAL A 40 -3.46 -9.12 -0.06
N ILE A 41 -4.79 -9.07 -0.17
CA ILE A 41 -5.69 -9.19 0.98
C ILE A 41 -5.59 -10.59 1.60
N ARG A 42 -5.63 -11.62 0.76
CA ARG A 42 -5.50 -13.03 1.19
C ARG A 42 -4.14 -13.28 1.85
N ASP A 43 -3.08 -12.66 1.36
CA ASP A 43 -1.74 -12.74 1.96
C ASP A 43 -1.69 -12.03 3.31
N LEU A 44 -2.41 -10.92 3.46
CA LEU A 44 -2.51 -10.19 4.72
C LEU A 44 -3.30 -10.96 5.78
N SER A 45 -4.40 -11.63 5.43
CA SER A 45 -5.22 -12.38 6.40
C SER A 45 -4.48 -13.56 7.03
N ARG A 46 -3.48 -14.12 6.34
CA ARG A 46 -2.60 -15.17 6.89
C ARG A 46 -1.54 -14.63 7.86
N LYS A 47 -1.32 -13.31 7.93
CA LYS A 47 -0.33 -12.71 8.84
C LYS A 47 -0.92 -12.53 10.24
N GLN A 48 -0.18 -12.98 11.24
CA GLN A 48 -0.48 -12.74 12.66
C GLN A 48 -0.07 -11.32 13.07
N TRP A 49 -0.67 -10.33 12.41
CA TRP A 49 -0.43 -8.91 12.64
C TRP A 49 -1.59 -8.27 13.39
N THR A 50 -1.28 -7.29 14.23
CA THR A 50 -2.30 -6.48 14.89
C THR A 50 -3.05 -5.61 13.86
N PRO A 51 -4.30 -5.18 14.15
CA PRO A 51 -5.00 -4.25 13.27
C PRO A 51 -4.19 -2.99 12.93
N ALA A 52 -3.45 -2.43 13.90
CA ALA A 52 -2.59 -1.27 13.66
C ALA A 52 -1.46 -1.54 12.65
N GLN A 53 -0.85 -2.74 12.70
CA GLN A 53 0.16 -3.15 11.71
C GLN A 53 -0.46 -3.34 10.33
N LYS A 54 -1.66 -3.93 10.26
CA LYS A 54 -2.42 -4.08 9.01
C LYS A 54 -2.81 -2.72 8.41
N ILE A 55 -3.25 -1.75 9.23
CA ILE A 55 -3.53 -0.37 8.82
C ILE A 55 -2.29 0.26 8.19
N ASN A 56 -1.14 0.21 8.87
CA ASN A 56 0.10 0.80 8.37
C ASN A 56 0.55 0.18 7.03
N TYR A 57 0.33 -1.12 6.85
CA TYR A 57 0.67 -1.82 5.62
C TYR A 57 -0.29 -1.47 4.48
N ILE A 58 -1.61 -1.55 4.73
CA ILE A 58 -2.64 -1.30 3.71
C ILE A 58 -2.67 0.15 3.27
N SER A 59 -2.53 1.11 4.20
CA SER A 59 -2.59 2.53 3.86
C SER A 59 -1.54 2.92 2.81
N GLY A 60 -0.40 2.23 2.78
CA GLY A 60 0.63 2.40 1.75
C GLY A 60 0.15 2.12 0.33
N TYR A 61 -0.80 1.20 0.13
CA TYR A 61 -1.34 0.86 -1.20
C TYR A 61 -2.26 1.94 -1.78
N PHE A 62 -2.71 2.90 -0.96
CA PHE A 62 -3.52 4.04 -1.39
C PHE A 62 -2.70 5.28 -1.71
N LEU A 63 -1.37 5.23 -1.54
CA LEU A 63 -0.51 6.35 -1.91
C LEU A 63 -0.60 6.61 -3.42
N GLY A 64 -0.90 7.86 -3.77
CA GLY A 64 -1.07 8.28 -5.17
C GLY A 64 -2.43 7.95 -5.77
N THR A 65 -3.36 7.31 -5.04
CA THR A 65 -4.72 7.08 -5.53
C THR A 65 -5.41 8.41 -5.86
N PRO A 66 -5.98 8.58 -7.06
CA PRO A 66 -6.71 9.77 -7.45
C PRO A 66 -7.81 10.14 -6.45
N TYR A 67 -7.91 11.43 -6.12
CA TYR A 67 -8.92 11.94 -5.19
C TYR A 67 -10.21 12.32 -5.94
N HIS A 68 -11.35 11.78 -5.51
CA HIS A 68 -12.67 12.10 -6.05
C HIS A 68 -13.70 12.10 -4.92
N LEU A 69 -14.39 13.23 -4.72
CA LEU A 69 -15.37 13.43 -3.65
C LEU A 69 -16.48 12.37 -3.67
N THR A 70 -17.05 12.08 -4.84
CA THR A 70 -18.08 11.07 -5.07
C THR A 70 -17.45 9.80 -5.67
N CYS A 71 -16.67 9.06 -4.88
CA CYS A 71 -16.00 7.83 -5.34
C CYS A 71 -16.68 6.53 -4.86
N VAL A 72 -17.54 6.62 -3.84
CA VAL A 72 -18.28 5.50 -3.24
C VAL A 72 -19.74 5.90 -3.01
N GLY A 73 -20.61 4.90 -2.89
CA GLY A 73 -22.04 5.07 -2.59
C GLY A 73 -22.70 3.73 -2.27
N ASP A 74 -24.00 3.62 -2.48
CA ASP A 74 -24.84 2.48 -2.11
C ASP A 74 -24.91 1.38 -3.19
N GLY A 75 -24.13 1.52 -4.26
CA GLY A 75 -24.03 0.53 -5.34
C GLY A 75 -24.99 0.78 -6.51
N PRO A 76 -24.85 0.00 -7.60
CA PRO A 76 -25.50 0.29 -8.88
C PRO A 76 -27.03 0.19 -8.88
N TYR A 77 -27.62 -0.36 -7.81
CA TYR A 77 -29.06 -0.55 -7.65
C TYR A 77 -29.69 0.39 -6.61
N ALA A 78 -28.92 1.34 -6.07
CA ALA A 78 -29.42 2.33 -5.13
C ALA A 78 -30.35 3.35 -5.80
N LEU A 79 -31.27 3.92 -5.03
CA LEU A 79 -32.19 4.95 -5.53
C LEU A 79 -31.50 6.31 -5.72
N TYR A 80 -30.52 6.64 -4.88
CA TYR A 80 -29.90 7.97 -4.85
C TYR A 80 -28.40 7.91 -5.18
N GLU A 81 -27.60 7.20 -4.38
CA GLU A 81 -26.14 7.17 -4.54
C GLU A 81 -25.70 5.90 -5.27
N THR A 82 -25.76 5.91 -6.60
CA THR A 82 -25.48 4.73 -7.45
C THR A 82 -23.99 4.40 -7.64
N MET A 83 -23.11 5.17 -6.99
CA MET A 83 -21.67 4.92 -6.97
C MET A 83 -21.34 3.57 -6.32
N PRO A 84 -20.19 2.94 -6.64
CA PRO A 84 -19.88 1.60 -6.15
C PRO A 84 -19.72 1.55 -4.61
N LEU A 85 -20.08 0.40 -4.02
CA LEU A 85 -19.87 0.12 -2.59
C LEU A 85 -18.38 0.08 -2.20
N VAL A 86 -17.52 -0.36 -3.12
CA VAL A 86 -16.07 -0.46 -2.93
C VAL A 86 -15.38 0.08 -4.17
N ASN A 87 -14.46 1.03 -3.97
CA ASN A 87 -13.68 1.63 -5.05
C ASN A 87 -12.20 1.72 -4.64
N PHE A 88 -11.33 1.13 -5.46
CA PHE A 88 -9.87 1.21 -5.31
C PHE A 88 -9.20 2.05 -6.39
N LYS A 89 -9.96 2.55 -7.38
CA LYS A 89 -9.46 3.40 -8.47
C LYS A 89 -9.40 4.87 -8.09
N GLU A 90 -10.30 5.30 -7.21
CA GLU A 90 -10.37 6.66 -6.68
C GLU A 90 -10.69 6.58 -5.19
N THR A 91 -10.40 7.65 -4.44
CA THR A 91 -10.72 7.74 -3.01
C THR A 91 -11.10 9.15 -2.60
N ASN A 92 -11.70 9.29 -1.42
CA ASN A 92 -11.75 10.55 -0.67
C ASN A 92 -11.21 10.29 0.75
N CYS A 93 -11.30 11.27 1.65
CA CYS A 93 -10.81 11.12 3.02
C CYS A 93 -11.59 10.06 3.81
N MET A 94 -12.91 9.99 3.65
CA MET A 94 -13.77 9.04 4.36
C MET A 94 -13.59 7.63 3.82
N ALA A 95 -13.73 7.44 2.51
CA ALA A 95 -13.54 6.17 1.82
C ALA A 95 -12.15 5.59 2.07
N PHE A 96 -11.10 6.42 2.14
CA PHE A 96 -9.76 5.95 2.50
C PHE A 96 -9.73 5.33 3.89
N CYS A 97 -10.23 6.05 4.90
CA CYS A 97 -10.26 5.55 6.28
C CYS A 97 -11.12 4.29 6.41
N GLU A 98 -12.29 4.26 5.78
CA GLU A 98 -13.23 3.14 5.82
C GLU A 98 -12.64 1.89 5.16
N HIS A 99 -12.11 2.00 3.94
CA HIS A 99 -11.50 0.86 3.26
C HIS A 99 -10.27 0.34 4.01
N VAL A 100 -9.37 1.23 4.46
CA VAL A 100 -8.18 0.82 5.21
C VAL A 100 -8.58 0.11 6.51
N LEU A 101 -9.54 0.65 7.25
CA LEU A 101 -10.02 0.05 8.48
C LEU A 101 -10.68 -1.31 8.20
N ALA A 102 -11.62 -1.37 7.25
CA ALA A 102 -12.34 -2.59 6.90
C ALA A 102 -11.38 -3.72 6.50
N LEU A 103 -10.40 -3.44 5.65
CA LEU A 103 -9.40 -4.42 5.25
C LEU A 103 -8.46 -4.82 6.41
N SER A 104 -8.19 -3.92 7.36
CA SER A 104 -7.32 -4.21 8.50
C SER A 104 -7.96 -5.09 9.58
N ILE A 105 -9.29 -5.12 9.65
CA ILE A 105 -10.05 -5.94 10.60
C ILE A 105 -10.70 -7.16 9.95
N SER A 106 -10.58 -7.31 8.63
CA SER A 106 -11.09 -8.46 7.89
C SER A 106 -10.19 -9.68 8.07
N ASP A 107 -10.83 -10.85 8.14
CA ASP A 107 -10.20 -12.17 8.21
C ASP A 107 -10.43 -13.00 6.93
N ASN A 108 -10.88 -12.36 5.84
CA ASN A 108 -11.13 -13.00 4.54
C ASN A 108 -9.86 -13.39 3.77
#